data_AF-A0A2T9ZAC0-F1
#
_entry.id   AF-A0A2T9ZAC0-F1
#
_cell.length_a   1.000
_cell.length_b   1.000
_cell.length_c   1.000
_cell.angle_alpha   90.00
_cell.angle_beta   90.00
_cell.angle_gamma   90.00
#
_symmetry.space_group_name_H-M   'P 1'
#
loop_
_entity.id
_entity.type
_entity.pdbx_description
1 polymer ?
#
loop_
_entity_poly.entity_id
_entity_poly.type
_entity_poly.pdbx_seq_one_letter_code
_entity_poly.pdbx_strand_id
1 'polypeptide(L)'
;MKRYETCTTKSNSSGQQYQSCSNTNLILTYVYLALMFFWTVQVITNVLHTSIAGLFASYFFYEGTPEGYPSKNPYLSSLKRASIFSFGSICFGSLIVAILQTLRAILSYARSSNSDDPISVILIVCADCILSCIQSLLEYFNKYAYIEIAIYGKPFIKAAKDTWTLLTSKGIMALVNDCLVGNVVLMGSIAVGTICAIISYFLSLGIVNSVKSNNSNGILLAFIGFAFGVSIFQIINGVMTSGSSTTFVCLAEDPHAISRNHPSLYSTISSRYPDVVSGIER
;
A
#
# COMPACT_ATOMS: atom_id res chain seq x y z
N MET A 1 36.51 18.42 7.78
CA MET A 1 35.69 17.21 7.60
C MET A 1 36.36 15.90 8.04
N LYS A 2 37.57 15.89 8.65
CA LYS A 2 38.29 14.65 9.06
C LYS A 2 38.00 14.15 10.49
N ARG A 3 37.05 14.74 11.23
CA ARG A 3 36.91 14.54 12.69
C ARG A 3 35.93 13.41 13.09
N TYR A 4 35.34 12.70 12.13
CA TYR A 4 34.27 11.71 12.37
C TYR A 4 34.46 10.40 11.58
N GLU A 5 35.61 10.24 10.93
CA GLU A 5 35.96 9.03 10.18
C GLU A 5 36.43 7.96 11.15
N THR A 6 35.64 6.89 11.27
CA THR A 6 36.01 5.71 12.05
C THR A 6 36.70 4.77 11.06
N CYS A 7 38.03 4.67 11.16
CA CYS A 7 38.82 3.81 10.29
C CYS A 7 39.10 2.48 10.98
N THR A 8 38.62 1.39 10.40
CA THR A 8 38.90 0.03 10.86
C THR A 8 39.81 -0.67 9.86
N THR A 9 40.88 -1.27 10.34
CA THR A 9 41.79 -2.08 9.51
C THR A 9 41.19 -3.46 9.32
N LYS A 10 40.86 -3.82 8.07
CA LYS A 10 40.37 -5.16 7.70
C LYS A 10 41.48 -5.91 6.96
N SER A 11 41.55 -7.23 7.15
CA SER A 11 42.49 -8.09 6.42
C SER A 11 41.74 -8.90 5.37
N ASN A 12 42.18 -8.85 4.12
CA ASN A 12 41.62 -9.68 3.04
C ASN A 12 42.03 -11.15 3.24
N SER A 13 41.34 -12.08 2.56
CA SER A 13 41.66 -13.51 2.42
C SER A 13 43.12 -13.81 2.05
N SER A 14 43.82 -12.86 1.44
CA SER A 14 45.24 -12.89 1.07
C SER A 14 46.18 -12.27 2.11
N GLY A 15 45.70 -11.94 3.32
CA GLY A 15 46.49 -11.38 4.43
C GLY A 15 46.85 -9.90 4.29
N GLN A 16 46.47 -9.24 3.19
CA GLN A 16 46.70 -7.81 3.00
C GLN A 16 45.74 -6.98 3.86
N GLN A 17 46.30 -6.10 4.68
CA GLN A 17 45.53 -5.17 5.50
C GLN A 17 45.19 -3.91 4.69
N TYR A 18 43.90 -3.59 4.60
CA TYR A 18 43.39 -2.35 4.02
C TYR A 18 42.59 -1.55 5.05
N GLN A 19 42.69 -0.24 4.97
CA GLN A 19 42.02 0.67 5.89
C GLN A 19 40.64 1.05 5.34
N SER A 20 39.57 0.59 5.99
CA SER A 20 38.20 0.95 5.66
C SER A 20 37.76 2.08 6.58
N CYS A 21 37.63 3.30 6.06
CA CYS A 21 37.13 4.46 6.78
C CYS A 21 35.65 4.67 6.50
N SER A 22 34.81 4.63 7.53
CA SER A 22 33.39 4.97 7.43
C SER A 22 33.06 6.18 8.30
N ASN A 23 32.23 7.08 7.78
CA ASN A 23 31.68 8.19 8.55
C ASN A 23 30.36 7.71 9.20
N THR A 24 30.44 7.21 10.43
CA THR A 24 29.28 6.71 11.19
C THR A 24 28.14 7.74 11.26
N ASN A 25 28.49 9.03 11.41
CA ASN A 25 27.51 10.12 11.39
C ASN A 25 26.79 10.27 10.04
N LEU A 26 27.47 10.05 8.92
CA LEU A 26 26.84 10.08 7.60
C LEU A 26 25.91 8.89 7.40
N ILE A 27 26.32 7.69 7.81
CA ILE A 27 25.47 6.48 7.73
C ILE A 27 24.20 6.67 8.56
N LEU A 28 24.33 7.17 9.80
CA LEU A 28 23.18 7.46 10.66
C LEU A 28 22.25 8.50 10.02
N THR A 29 22.81 9.52 9.38
CA THR A 29 22.04 10.54 8.65
C THR A 29 21.26 9.93 7.48
N TYR A 30 21.88 9.06 6.67
CA TYR A 30 21.18 8.38 5.58
C TYR A 30 20.06 7.46 6.07
N VAL A 31 20.29 6.71 7.16
CA VAL A 31 19.26 5.86 7.77
C VAL A 31 18.10 6.69 8.29
N TYR A 32 18.38 7.82 8.95
CA TYR A 32 17.34 8.74 9.42
C TYR A 32 16.52 9.32 8.27
N LEU A 33 17.18 9.77 7.19
CA LEU A 33 16.50 10.31 6.00
C LEU A 33 15.63 9.24 5.32
N ALA A 34 16.13 8.00 5.20
CA ALA A 34 15.36 6.89 4.66
C ALA A 34 14.12 6.58 5.51
N LEU A 35 14.27 6.55 6.84
CA LEU A 35 13.15 6.35 7.77
C LEU A 35 12.09 7.45 7.60
N MET A 36 12.51 8.71 7.57
CA MET A 36 11.59 9.84 7.41
C MET A 36 10.90 9.83 6.05
N PHE A 37 11.60 9.45 4.98
CA PHE A 37 11.03 9.30 3.65
C PHE A 37 9.95 8.21 3.64
N PHE A 38 10.28 6.99 4.07
CA PHE A 38 9.32 5.87 4.11
C PHE A 38 8.13 6.18 5.01
N TRP A 39 8.38 6.78 6.18
CA TRP A 39 7.33 7.16 7.11
C TRP A 39 6.38 8.21 6.51
N THR A 40 6.91 9.25 5.89
CA THR A 40 6.09 10.31 5.27
C THR A 40 5.23 9.75 4.13
N VAL A 41 5.81 8.91 3.26
CA VAL A 41 5.06 8.25 2.17
C VAL A 41 3.94 7.37 2.73
N GLN A 42 4.24 6.56 3.75
CA GLN A 42 3.25 5.71 4.42
C GLN A 42 2.12 6.55 5.03
N VAL A 43 2.43 7.63 5.75
CA VAL A 43 1.42 8.49 6.37
C VAL A 43 0.51 9.10 5.31
N ILE A 44 1.06 9.63 4.21
CA ILE A 44 0.25 10.24 3.14
C ILE A 44 -0.68 9.19 2.52
N THR A 45 -0.16 8.03 2.12
CA THR A 45 -0.96 6.96 1.51
C THR A 45 -2.05 6.46 2.46
N ASN A 46 -1.72 6.27 3.74
CA ASN A 46 -2.68 5.76 4.73
C ASN A 46 -3.73 6.80 5.12
N VAL A 47 -3.41 8.10 5.13
CA VAL A 47 -4.41 9.17 5.29
C VAL A 47 -5.39 9.17 4.12
N LEU A 48 -4.90 9.04 2.88
CA LEU A 48 -5.76 8.94 1.69
C LEU A 48 -6.64 7.70 1.76
N HIS A 49 -6.07 6.53 2.07
CA HIS A 49 -6.81 5.28 2.21
C HIS A 49 -7.91 5.39 3.28
N THR A 50 -7.59 5.91 4.47
CA THR A 50 -8.55 6.14 5.56
C THR A 50 -9.66 7.11 5.14
N SER A 51 -9.33 8.15 4.38
CA SER A 51 -10.30 9.14 3.89
C SER A 51 -11.27 8.53 2.87
N ILE A 52 -10.76 7.70 1.97
CA ILE A 52 -11.55 6.95 0.98
C ILE A 52 -12.44 5.93 1.71
N ALA A 53 -11.91 5.19 2.69
CA ALA A 53 -12.69 4.27 3.50
C ALA A 53 -13.85 4.99 4.22
N GLY A 54 -13.60 6.17 4.79
CA GLY A 54 -14.65 6.97 5.41
C GLY A 54 -15.74 7.42 4.43
N LEU A 55 -15.38 7.74 3.19
CA LEU A 55 -16.33 8.07 2.12
C LEU A 55 -17.20 6.87 1.75
N PHE A 56 -16.59 5.71 1.47
CA PHE A 56 -17.31 4.49 1.12
C PHE A 56 -18.19 3.99 2.26
N ALA A 57 -17.74 4.11 3.50
CA ALA A 57 -18.56 3.80 4.68
C ALA A 57 -19.75 4.77 4.79
N SER A 58 -19.53 6.07 4.57
CA SER A 58 -20.62 7.05 4.59
C SER A 58 -21.67 6.76 3.52
N TYR A 59 -21.23 6.36 2.32
CA TYR A 59 -22.12 5.91 1.25
C TYR A 59 -22.90 4.67 1.66
N PHE A 60 -22.20 3.64 2.15
CA PHE A 60 -22.79 2.37 2.54
C PHE A 60 -23.86 2.49 3.64
N PHE A 61 -23.62 3.31 4.66
CA PHE A 61 -24.51 3.41 5.82
C PHE A 61 -25.60 4.48 5.70
N TYR A 62 -25.36 5.59 4.98
CA TYR A 62 -26.26 6.75 4.98
C TYR A 62 -27.00 6.96 3.66
N GLU A 63 -26.57 6.36 2.55
CA GLU A 63 -27.36 6.41 1.33
C GLU A 63 -28.76 5.81 1.58
N GLY A 64 -29.82 6.38 0.99
CA GLY A 64 -31.19 5.89 1.15
C GLY A 64 -31.82 6.08 2.54
N THR A 65 -31.08 6.55 3.54
CA THR A 65 -31.63 6.83 4.88
C THR A 65 -32.46 8.13 4.89
N PRO A 66 -33.55 8.19 5.67
CA PRO A 66 -34.37 9.41 5.79
C PRO A 66 -33.63 10.58 6.46
N GLU A 67 -32.58 10.28 7.24
CA GLU A 67 -31.72 11.29 7.88
C GLU A 67 -30.69 11.89 6.90
N GLY A 68 -30.44 11.23 5.77
CA GLY A 68 -29.48 11.66 4.76
C GLY A 68 -28.02 11.61 5.23
N TYR A 69 -27.12 12.18 4.43
CA TYR A 69 -25.69 12.22 4.76
C TYR A 69 -25.40 13.19 5.92
N PRO A 70 -24.50 12.83 6.86
CA PRO A 70 -24.16 13.68 8.01
C PRO A 70 -23.45 14.99 7.63
N SER A 71 -22.99 15.12 6.39
CA SER A 71 -22.35 16.34 5.88
C SER A 71 -22.64 16.54 4.39
N LYS A 72 -22.68 17.80 3.94
CA LYS A 72 -22.88 18.14 2.52
C LYS A 72 -21.82 17.53 1.60
N ASN A 73 -20.56 17.48 2.07
CA ASN A 73 -19.42 16.92 1.33
C ASN A 73 -18.79 15.76 2.11
N PRO A 74 -19.27 14.50 1.92
CA PRO A 74 -18.84 13.35 2.72
C PRO A 74 -17.35 13.04 2.59
N TYR A 75 -16.73 13.35 1.44
CA TYR A 75 -15.29 13.21 1.24
C TYR A 75 -14.50 14.18 2.13
N LEU A 76 -14.81 15.47 2.11
CA LEU A 76 -14.08 16.47 2.91
C LEU A 76 -14.26 16.22 4.41
N SER A 77 -15.43 15.76 4.83
CA SER A 77 -15.68 15.38 6.22
C SER A 77 -14.81 14.19 6.63
N SER A 78 -14.74 13.15 5.80
CA SER A 78 -13.89 11.97 6.04
C SER A 78 -12.40 12.31 6.03
N LEU A 79 -11.97 13.17 5.10
CA LEU A 79 -10.59 13.67 5.04
C LEU A 79 -10.23 14.48 6.28
N LYS A 80 -11.11 15.37 6.75
CA LYS A 80 -10.92 16.11 8.00
C LYS A 80 -10.82 15.16 9.18
N ARG A 81 -11.66 14.12 9.23
CA ARG A 81 -11.64 13.10 10.29
C ARG A 81 -10.33 12.31 10.31
N ALA A 82 -9.86 11.88 9.14
CA ALA A 82 -8.59 11.18 8.97
C ALA A 82 -7.38 12.05 9.36
N SER A 83 -7.34 13.29 8.87
CA SER A 83 -6.18 14.19 9.02
C SER A 83 -6.09 14.91 10.36
N ILE A 84 -7.18 15.02 11.13
CA ILE A 84 -7.17 15.73 12.42
C ILE A 84 -7.38 14.76 13.59
N PHE A 85 -8.45 13.98 13.54
CA PHE A 85 -8.86 13.17 14.70
C PHE A 85 -8.17 11.81 14.73
N SER A 86 -7.99 11.18 13.56
CA SER A 86 -7.38 9.86 13.44
C SER A 86 -5.89 9.90 13.09
N PHE A 87 -5.33 11.10 12.90
CA PHE A 87 -3.97 11.28 12.39
C PHE A 87 -2.91 10.61 13.27
N GLY A 88 -3.02 10.72 14.60
CA GLY A 88 -2.09 10.05 15.52
C GLY A 88 -2.08 8.53 15.38
N SER A 89 -3.25 7.92 15.22
CA SER A 89 -3.39 6.47 14.99
C SER A 89 -2.77 6.04 13.65
N ILE A 90 -2.98 6.84 12.60
CA ILE A 90 -2.41 6.61 11.27
C ILE A 90 -0.88 6.74 11.30
N CYS A 91 -0.35 7.77 11.96
CA CYS A 91 1.08 7.99 12.12
C CYS A 91 1.75 6.85 12.88
N PHE A 92 1.10 6.36 13.95
CA PHE A 92 1.61 5.25 14.76
C PHE A 92 1.68 3.94 13.96
N GLY A 93 0.60 3.54 13.28
CA GLY A 93 0.60 2.34 12.44
C GLY A 93 1.61 2.43 11.27
N SER A 94 1.71 3.62 10.66
CA SER A 94 2.64 3.89 9.55
C SER A 94 4.11 3.83 9.98
N LEU A 95 4.41 4.23 11.22
CA LEU A 95 5.77 4.20 11.77
C LEU A 95 6.29 2.77 11.88
N ILE A 96 5.45 1.82 12.33
CA ILE A 96 5.84 0.41 12.49
C ILE A 96 6.27 -0.18 11.14
N VAL A 97 5.48 0.08 10.08
CA VAL A 97 5.81 -0.38 8.72
C VAL A 97 7.06 0.32 8.19
N ALA A 98 7.20 1.63 8.39
CA ALA A 98 8.36 2.39 7.94
C ALA A 98 9.68 1.91 8.57
N ILE A 99 9.66 1.50 9.85
CA ILE A 99 10.83 0.91 10.52
C ILE A 99 11.24 -0.39 9.82
N LEU A 100 10.29 -1.26 9.45
CA LEU A 100 10.59 -2.50 8.74
C LEU A 100 11.12 -2.25 7.33
N GLN A 101 10.54 -1.30 6.60
CA GLN A 101 11.03 -0.87 5.29
C GLN A 101 12.47 -0.35 5.37
N THR A 102 12.77 0.46 6.40
CA THR A 102 14.12 0.98 6.64
C THR A 102 15.10 -0.14 6.98
N LEU A 103 14.70 -1.11 7.81
CA LEU A 103 15.53 -2.26 8.15
C LEU A 103 15.88 -3.11 6.92
N ARG A 104 14.91 -3.32 6.02
CA ARG A 104 15.14 -4.03 4.76
C ARG A 104 16.05 -3.26 3.80
N ALA A 105 15.91 -1.93 3.74
CA ALA A 105 16.83 -1.08 2.99
C ALA A 105 18.28 -1.18 3.51
N ILE A 106 18.45 -1.33 4.83
CA ILE A 106 19.77 -1.56 5.43
C ILE A 106 20.30 -2.95 5.07
N LEU A 107 19.46 -3.99 5.12
CA LEU A 107 19.88 -5.36 4.76
C LEU A 107 20.25 -5.49 3.27
N SER A 108 19.51 -4.83 2.37
CA SER A 108 19.84 -4.83 0.94
C SER A 108 21.15 -4.09 0.65
N TYR A 109 21.42 -3.01 1.38
CA TYR A 109 22.73 -2.33 1.34
C TYR A 109 23.84 -3.22 1.89
N ALA A 110 23.62 -3.88 3.03
CA ALA A 110 24.58 -4.81 3.64
C ALA A 110 24.89 -6.01 2.74
N ARG A 111 23.89 -6.52 2.02
CA ARG A 111 24.06 -7.60 1.01
C ARG A 111 25.02 -7.18 -0.09
N SER A 112 24.88 -5.96 -0.60
CA SER A 112 25.75 -5.42 -1.65
C SER A 112 27.19 -5.21 -1.18
N SER A 113 27.42 -5.08 0.13
CA SER A 113 28.74 -4.82 0.72
C SER A 113 29.47 -6.07 1.23
N ASN A 114 28.79 -7.20 1.44
CA ASN A 114 29.36 -8.43 2.03
C ASN A 114 29.37 -9.60 1.02
N SER A 115 29.77 -9.34 -0.23
CA SER A 115 29.78 -10.35 -1.30
C SER A 115 30.73 -11.52 -1.08
N ASP A 116 31.68 -11.40 -0.16
CA ASP A 116 32.85 -12.29 -0.10
C ASP A 116 32.66 -13.48 0.85
N ASP A 117 31.70 -13.42 1.80
CA ASP A 117 31.39 -14.52 2.72
C ASP A 117 29.99 -15.12 2.42
N PRO A 118 29.92 -16.34 1.86
CA PRO A 118 28.66 -16.95 1.46
C PRO A 118 27.71 -17.20 2.64
N ILE A 119 28.23 -17.42 3.86
CA ILE A 119 27.39 -17.65 5.05
C ILE A 119 26.67 -16.34 5.44
N SER A 120 27.40 -15.22 5.38
CA SER A 120 26.84 -13.90 5.67
C SER A 120 25.74 -13.51 4.68
N VAL A 121 25.91 -13.83 3.39
CA VAL A 121 24.90 -13.56 2.34
C VAL A 121 23.64 -14.39 2.57
N ILE A 122 23.78 -15.68 2.91
CA ILE A 122 22.62 -16.55 3.20
C ILE A 122 21.83 -16.00 4.40
N LEU A 123 22.50 -15.62 5.49
CA LEU A 123 21.84 -15.05 6.67
C LEU A 123 21.09 -13.75 6.34
N ILE A 124 21.70 -12.86 5.54
CA ILE A 124 21.06 -11.60 5.13
C ILE A 124 19.81 -11.88 4.27
N VAL A 125 19.87 -12.85 3.36
CA VAL A 125 18.71 -13.23 2.52
C VAL A 125 17.59 -13.84 3.37
N CYS A 126 17.91 -14.71 4.32
CA CYS A 126 16.92 -15.26 5.25
C CYS A 126 16.26 -14.16 6.10
N ALA A 127 17.05 -13.21 6.61
CA ALA A 127 16.53 -12.08 7.38
C ALA A 127 15.63 -11.16 6.54
N ASP A 128 16.03 -10.82 5.31
CA ASP A 128 15.20 -10.01 4.41
C ASP A 128 13.90 -10.73 4.03
N CYS A 129 13.93 -12.05 3.85
CA CYS A 129 12.72 -12.84 3.60
C CYS A 129 11.74 -12.78 4.78
N ILE A 130 12.21 -13.04 6.01
CA ILE A 130 11.38 -12.97 7.22
C ILE A 130 10.80 -11.57 7.41
N LEU A 131 11.62 -10.53 7.26
CA LEU A 131 11.18 -9.14 7.37
C LEU A 131 10.20 -8.75 6.27
N SER A 132 10.38 -9.27 5.05
CA SER A 132 9.42 -9.07 3.97
C SER A 132 8.06 -9.68 4.32
N CYS A 133 8.04 -10.89 4.87
CA CYS A 133 6.80 -11.54 5.30
C CYS A 133 6.11 -10.74 6.42
N ILE A 134 6.86 -10.30 7.43
CA ILE A 134 6.33 -9.51 8.56
C ILE A 134 5.82 -8.15 8.05
N GLN A 135 6.57 -7.48 7.18
CA GLN A 135 6.16 -6.21 6.60
C GLN A 135 4.86 -6.36 5.82
N SER A 136 4.77 -7.34 4.90
CA SER A 136 3.56 -7.55 4.11
C SER A 136 2.35 -7.90 4.97
N LEU A 137 2.54 -8.70 6.02
CA LEU A 137 1.47 -9.01 6.97
C LEU A 137 0.99 -7.77 7.72
N LEU A 138 1.91 -6.94 8.21
CA LEU A 138 1.58 -5.71 8.93
C LEU A 138 0.97 -4.64 8.02
N GLU A 139 1.44 -4.50 6.78
CA GLU A 139 0.83 -3.61 5.79
C GLU A 139 -0.61 -4.03 5.50
N TYR A 140 -0.84 -5.33 5.29
CA TYR A 140 -2.18 -5.88 5.08
C TYR A 140 -3.07 -5.65 6.31
N PHE A 141 -2.58 -5.97 7.50
CA PHE A 141 -3.33 -5.77 8.75
C PHE A 141 -3.66 -4.29 9.00
N ASN A 142 -2.68 -3.39 8.80
CA ASN A 142 -2.87 -1.95 8.98
C ASN A 142 -3.91 -1.38 8.01
N LYS A 143 -3.96 -1.87 6.76
CA LYS A 143 -4.99 -1.49 5.80
C LYS A 143 -6.39 -1.66 6.39
N TYR A 144 -6.71 -2.83 6.96
CA TYR A 144 -8.01 -3.09 7.58
C TYR A 144 -8.21 -2.32 8.90
N ALA A 145 -7.16 -2.15 9.70
CA ALA A 145 -7.24 -1.33 10.91
C ALA A 145 -7.56 0.14 10.59
N TYR A 146 -7.03 0.69 9.50
CA TYR A 146 -7.37 2.04 9.05
C TYR A 146 -8.81 2.16 8.55
N ILE A 147 -9.36 1.11 7.94
CA ILE A 147 -10.80 1.07 7.58
C ILE A 147 -11.67 1.15 8.85
N GLU A 148 -11.36 0.36 9.88
CA GLU A 148 -12.05 0.41 11.19
C GLU A 148 -11.96 1.79 11.86
N ILE A 149 -10.78 2.43 11.79
CA ILE A 149 -10.60 3.80 12.27
C ILE A 149 -11.45 4.79 11.45
N ALA A 150 -11.54 4.60 10.13
CA ALA A 150 -12.30 5.50 9.25
C ALA A 150 -13.81 5.44 9.52
N ILE A 151 -14.33 4.24 9.80
CA ILE A 151 -15.75 3.97 10.08
C ILE A 151 -16.12 4.46 11.48
N TYR A 152 -15.39 4.02 12.51
CA TYR A 152 -15.79 4.23 13.91
C TYR A 152 -15.02 5.29 14.67
N GLY A 153 -13.91 5.81 14.15
CA GLY A 153 -13.07 6.79 14.84
C GLY A 153 -12.42 6.27 16.13
N LYS A 154 -12.22 4.95 16.25
CA LYS A 154 -11.60 4.30 17.42
C LYS A 154 -10.06 4.52 17.41
N PRO A 155 -9.38 4.48 18.56
CA PRO A 155 -7.92 4.50 18.60
C PRO A 155 -7.32 3.23 17.96
N PHE A 156 -6.10 3.34 17.43
CA PHE A 156 -5.43 2.28 16.67
C PHE A 156 -5.48 0.90 17.33
N ILE A 157 -5.14 0.79 18.62
CA ILE A 157 -5.09 -0.50 19.33
C ILE A 157 -6.46 -1.18 19.39
N LYS A 158 -7.53 -0.41 19.58
CA LYS A 158 -8.89 -0.94 19.61
C LYS A 158 -9.33 -1.38 18.22
N ALA A 159 -9.07 -0.56 17.21
CA ALA A 159 -9.34 -0.90 15.81
C ALA A 159 -8.54 -2.14 15.35
N ALA A 160 -7.29 -2.29 15.79
CA ALA A 160 -6.47 -3.46 15.53
C ALA A 160 -7.07 -4.73 16.16
N LYS A 161 -7.56 -4.66 17.40
CA LYS A 161 -8.23 -5.81 18.04
C LYS A 161 -9.48 -6.22 17.27
N ASP A 162 -10.28 -5.25 16.86
CA ASP A 162 -11.48 -5.46 16.06
C ASP A 162 -11.13 -6.07 14.67
N THR A 163 -10.08 -5.55 14.04
CA THR A 163 -9.54 -6.07 12.78
C THR A 163 -9.05 -7.52 12.92
N TRP A 164 -8.40 -7.86 14.04
CA TRP A 164 -7.98 -9.23 14.32
C TRP A 164 -9.17 -10.19 14.43
N THR A 165 -10.25 -9.78 15.10
CA THR A 165 -11.47 -10.58 15.17
C THR A 165 -12.14 -10.76 13.80
N LEU A 166 -12.09 -9.72 12.96
CA LEU A 166 -12.59 -9.78 11.58
C LEU A 166 -11.74 -10.71 10.70
N LEU A 167 -10.41 -10.64 10.80
CA LEU A 167 -9.50 -11.51 10.06
C LEU A 167 -9.60 -12.97 10.51
N THR A 168 -9.81 -13.22 11.80
CA THR A 168 -9.94 -14.60 12.30
C THR A 168 -11.26 -15.23 11.86
N SER A 169 -12.33 -14.45 11.79
CA SER A 169 -13.66 -14.94 11.42
C SER A 169 -13.87 -15.01 9.89
N LYS A 170 -13.48 -13.96 9.15
CA LYS A 170 -13.76 -13.80 7.72
C LYS A 170 -12.51 -13.53 6.87
N GLY A 171 -11.30 -13.77 7.40
CA GLY A 171 -10.04 -13.42 6.74
C GLY A 171 -9.80 -14.11 5.40
N ILE A 172 -10.26 -15.36 5.23
CA ILE A 172 -10.16 -16.06 3.93
C ILE A 172 -10.99 -15.33 2.87
N MET A 173 -12.20 -14.88 3.21
CA MET A 173 -13.04 -14.12 2.27
C MET A 173 -12.45 -12.74 1.98
N ALA A 174 -11.87 -12.08 2.99
CA ALA A 174 -11.17 -10.82 2.83
C ALA A 174 -9.99 -10.96 1.85
N LEU A 175 -9.19 -12.02 2.02
CA LEU A 175 -8.05 -12.32 1.16
C LEU A 175 -8.51 -12.65 -0.26
N VAL A 176 -9.54 -13.48 -0.43
CA VAL A 176 -10.08 -13.83 -1.75
C VAL A 176 -10.61 -12.58 -2.47
N ASN A 177 -11.32 -11.69 -1.77
CA ASN A 177 -11.77 -10.41 -2.33
C ASN A 177 -10.58 -9.58 -2.81
N ASP A 178 -9.58 -9.40 -1.97
CA ASP A 178 -8.41 -8.58 -2.30
C ASP A 178 -7.57 -9.19 -3.43
N CYS A 179 -7.43 -10.52 -3.49
CA CYS A 179 -6.78 -11.22 -4.60
C CYS A 179 -7.57 -11.07 -5.91
N LEU A 180 -8.90 -11.21 -5.86
CA LEU A 180 -9.75 -11.09 -7.04
C LEU A 180 -9.72 -9.66 -7.60
N VAL A 181 -9.93 -8.65 -6.73
CA VAL A 181 -9.86 -7.23 -7.10
C VAL A 181 -8.47 -6.89 -7.62
N GLY A 182 -7.41 -7.34 -6.94
CA GLY A 182 -6.02 -7.13 -7.37
C GLY A 182 -5.73 -7.68 -8.76
N ASN A 183 -6.17 -8.91 -9.07
CA ASN A 183 -5.97 -9.51 -10.39
C ASN A 183 -6.73 -8.76 -11.49
N VAL A 184 -7.98 -8.36 -11.23
CA VAL A 184 -8.79 -7.58 -12.19
C VAL A 184 -8.15 -6.22 -12.47
N VAL A 185 -7.70 -5.52 -11.43
CA VAL A 185 -6.99 -4.24 -11.56
C VAL A 185 -5.69 -4.41 -12.34
N LEU A 186 -4.93 -5.48 -12.08
CA LEU A 186 -3.69 -5.76 -12.79
C LEU A 186 -3.94 -5.99 -14.28
N MET A 187 -4.93 -6.82 -14.65
CA MET A 187 -5.30 -7.04 -16.04
C MET A 187 -5.76 -5.74 -16.72
N GLY A 188 -6.56 -4.93 -16.04
CA GLY A 188 -6.97 -3.62 -16.53
C GLY A 188 -5.79 -2.67 -16.76
N SER A 189 -4.80 -2.69 -15.85
CA SER A 189 -3.62 -1.82 -15.95
C SER A 189 -2.75 -2.16 -17.16
N ILE A 190 -2.58 -3.46 -17.43
CA ILE A 190 -1.84 -3.94 -18.61
C ILE A 190 -2.60 -3.56 -19.88
N ALA A 191 -3.92 -3.76 -19.92
CA ALA A 191 -4.73 -3.40 -21.08
C ALA A 191 -4.63 -1.90 -21.41
N VAL A 192 -4.84 -1.02 -20.41
CA VAL A 192 -4.71 0.43 -20.60
C VAL A 192 -3.28 0.81 -21.00
N GLY A 193 -2.27 0.23 -20.35
CA GLY A 193 -0.87 0.40 -20.70
C GLY A 193 -0.59 0.06 -22.16
N THR A 194 -1.09 -1.08 -22.65
CA THR A 194 -0.90 -1.51 -24.04
C THR A 194 -1.57 -0.57 -25.04
N ILE A 195 -2.78 -0.06 -24.74
CA ILE A 195 -3.47 0.90 -25.61
C ILE A 195 -2.66 2.20 -25.69
N CYS A 196 -2.18 2.72 -24.57
CA CYS A 196 -1.32 3.91 -24.53
C CYS A 196 0.01 3.69 -25.28
N ALA A 197 0.61 2.50 -25.17
CA ALA A 197 1.83 2.15 -25.89
C ALA A 197 1.62 2.17 -27.41
N ILE A 198 0.53 1.56 -27.88
CA ILE A 198 0.17 1.53 -29.30
C ILE A 198 -0.06 2.94 -29.83
N ILE A 199 -0.85 3.76 -29.12
CA ILE A 199 -1.11 5.15 -29.52
C ILE A 199 0.19 5.96 -29.57
N SER A 200 1.06 5.81 -28.57
CA SER A 200 2.35 6.50 -28.51
C SER A 200 3.28 6.10 -29.67
N TYR A 201 3.30 4.81 -30.02
CA TYR A 201 4.04 4.31 -31.17
C TYR A 201 3.54 4.90 -32.50
N PHE A 202 2.23 4.91 -32.74
CA PHE A 202 1.65 5.51 -33.94
C PHE A 202 1.88 7.02 -34.00
N LEU A 203 1.79 7.71 -32.87
CA LEU A 203 2.08 9.14 -32.79
C LEU A 203 3.55 9.45 -33.11
N SER A 204 4.46 8.57 -32.70
CA SER A 204 5.88 8.66 -33.05
C SER A 204 6.09 8.57 -34.56
N LEU A 205 5.38 7.68 -35.26
CA LEU A 205 5.44 7.58 -36.72
C LEU A 205 4.86 8.82 -37.43
N GLY A 206 3.89 9.52 -36.84
CA GLY A 206 3.30 10.73 -37.43
C GLY A 206 4.11 12.01 -37.22
N ILE A 207 4.69 12.18 -36.02
CA ILE A 207 5.34 13.44 -35.61
C ILE A 207 6.87 13.37 -35.74
N VAL A 208 7.49 12.24 -35.37
CA VAL A 208 8.95 12.10 -35.27
C VAL A 208 9.60 11.71 -36.59
N ASN A 209 8.86 11.08 -37.52
CA ASN A 209 9.31 10.84 -38.89
C ASN A 209 9.63 12.13 -39.66
N SER A 210 9.13 13.29 -39.20
CA SER A 210 9.49 14.60 -39.77
C SER A 210 10.88 15.10 -39.34
N VAL A 211 11.52 14.51 -38.32
CA VAL A 211 12.72 15.09 -37.66
C VAL A 211 13.97 14.21 -37.72
N LYS A 212 13.89 12.87 -37.74
CA LYS A 212 15.00 11.97 -38.15
C LYS A 212 14.59 10.50 -38.00
N SER A 213 14.78 9.74 -39.08
CA SER A 213 14.55 8.29 -39.18
C SER A 213 15.49 7.51 -38.25
N ASN A 214 14.98 7.09 -37.08
CA ASN A 214 15.59 6.06 -36.24
C ASN A 214 14.47 5.27 -35.55
N ASN A 215 14.24 4.02 -36.00
CA ASN A 215 13.19 3.13 -35.46
C ASN A 215 13.30 2.87 -33.94
N SER A 216 14.49 3.04 -33.37
CA SER A 216 14.75 2.91 -31.93
C SER A 216 13.94 3.92 -31.07
N ASN A 217 13.72 5.13 -31.59
CA ASN A 217 13.04 6.19 -30.85
C ASN A 217 11.53 5.91 -30.68
N GLY A 218 10.90 5.22 -31.63
CA GLY A 218 9.48 4.87 -31.56
C GLY A 218 9.19 3.81 -30.50
N ILE A 219 10.09 2.83 -30.36
CA ILE A 219 9.98 1.78 -29.33
C ILE A 219 10.13 2.38 -27.94
N LEU A 220 11.11 3.28 -27.76
CA LEU A 220 11.29 3.99 -26.48
C LEU A 220 10.06 4.81 -26.10
N LEU A 221 9.47 5.54 -27.04
CA LEU A 221 8.22 6.28 -26.81
C LEU A 221 7.06 5.35 -26.41
N ALA A 222 6.94 4.19 -27.06
CA ALA A 222 5.93 3.20 -26.71
C ALA A 222 6.08 2.69 -25.26
N PHE A 223 7.31 2.43 -24.80
CA PHE A 223 7.57 2.06 -23.41
C PHE A 223 7.23 3.18 -22.42
N ILE A 224 7.55 4.43 -22.76
CA ILE A 224 7.18 5.58 -21.93
C ILE A 224 5.66 5.73 -21.88
N GLY A 225 4.97 5.59 -23.02
CA GLY A 225 3.51 5.60 -23.11
C GLY A 225 2.86 4.48 -22.29
N PHE A 226 3.44 3.28 -22.33
CA PHE A 226 3.02 2.14 -21.49
C PHE A 226 3.13 2.49 -20.00
N ALA A 227 4.32 2.92 -19.55
CA ALA A 227 4.57 3.24 -18.15
C ALA A 227 3.64 4.35 -17.64
N PHE A 228 3.40 5.37 -18.45
CA PHE A 228 2.50 6.48 -18.11
C PHE A 228 1.04 6.02 -18.03
N GLY A 229 0.57 5.22 -19.00
CA GLY A 229 -0.79 4.66 -19.01
C GLY A 229 -1.07 3.78 -17.80
N VAL A 230 -0.13 2.88 -17.46
CA VAL A 230 -0.22 2.05 -16.25
C VAL A 230 -0.25 2.92 -15.00
N SER A 231 0.62 3.93 -14.90
CA SER A 231 0.73 4.79 -13.72
C SER A 231 -0.58 5.55 -13.43
N ILE A 232 -1.18 6.16 -14.45
CA ILE A 232 -2.47 6.86 -14.29
C ILE A 232 -3.58 5.89 -13.88
N PHE A 233 -3.65 4.74 -14.54
CA PHE A 233 -4.67 3.75 -14.22
C PHE A 233 -4.55 3.27 -12.77
N GLN A 234 -3.34 3.03 -12.29
CA GLN A 234 -3.09 2.59 -10.90
C GLN A 234 -3.53 3.63 -9.86
N ILE A 235 -3.36 4.93 -10.13
CA ILE A 235 -3.82 6.00 -9.22
C ILE A 235 -5.35 5.92 -9.03
N ILE A 236 -6.10 5.75 -10.12
CA ILE A 236 -7.57 5.63 -10.07
C ILE A 236 -7.98 4.33 -9.36
N ASN A 237 -7.33 3.22 -9.69
CA ASN A 237 -7.66 1.92 -9.09
C ASN A 237 -7.24 1.80 -7.62
N GLY A 238 -6.34 2.66 -7.13
CA GLY A 238 -6.07 2.78 -5.69
C GLY A 238 -7.32 3.14 -4.90
N VAL A 239 -8.20 3.98 -5.47
CA VAL A 239 -9.50 4.33 -4.87
C VAL A 239 -10.44 3.13 -4.90
N MET A 240 -10.52 2.42 -6.04
CA MET A 240 -11.37 1.24 -6.20
C MET A 240 -10.98 0.11 -5.24
N THR A 241 -9.68 -0.16 -5.12
CA THR A 241 -9.14 -1.18 -4.22
C THR A 241 -9.48 -0.83 -2.76
N SER A 242 -9.27 0.43 -2.36
CA SER A 242 -9.62 0.91 -1.02
C SER A 242 -11.12 0.81 -0.74
N GLY A 243 -11.95 1.20 -1.71
CA GLY A 243 -13.40 1.09 -1.63
C GLY A 243 -13.88 -0.35 -1.49
N SER A 244 -13.35 -1.27 -2.30
CA SER A 244 -13.74 -2.69 -2.26
C SER A 244 -13.47 -3.34 -0.90
N SER A 245 -12.29 -3.14 -0.32
CA SER A 245 -11.97 -3.65 1.01
C SER A 245 -12.80 -2.98 2.10
N THR A 246 -13.14 -1.69 1.93
CA THR A 246 -14.04 -0.98 2.86
C THR A 246 -15.45 -1.55 2.82
N THR A 247 -16.03 -1.72 1.63
CA THR A 247 -17.35 -2.31 1.46
C THR A 247 -17.39 -3.73 2.02
N PHE A 248 -16.32 -4.51 1.84
CA PHE A 248 -16.18 -5.82 2.46
C PHE A 248 -16.26 -5.75 3.99
N VAL A 249 -15.52 -4.84 4.63
CA VAL A 249 -15.57 -4.64 6.10
C VAL A 249 -16.95 -4.21 6.55
N CYS A 250 -17.57 -3.21 5.89
CA CYS A 250 -18.91 -2.76 6.24
C CYS A 250 -19.95 -3.89 6.14
N LEU A 251 -19.87 -4.72 5.10
CA LEU A 251 -20.74 -5.88 4.91
C LEU A 251 -20.49 -6.98 5.96
N ALA A 252 -19.23 -7.20 6.34
CA ALA A 252 -18.86 -8.19 7.36
C ALA A 252 -19.36 -7.80 8.76
N GLU A 253 -19.43 -6.51 9.06
CA GLU A 253 -19.88 -5.99 10.35
C GLU A 253 -21.39 -5.79 10.45
N ASP A 254 -22.02 -5.12 9.48
CA ASP A 254 -23.46 -4.88 9.46
C ASP A 254 -24.07 -5.22 8.09
N PRO A 255 -24.42 -6.50 7.86
CA PRO A 255 -25.03 -6.93 6.60
C PRO A 255 -26.46 -6.39 6.42
N HIS A 256 -27.14 -5.97 7.49
CA HIS A 256 -28.49 -5.41 7.43
C HIS A 256 -28.50 -3.96 6.95
N ALA A 257 -27.38 -3.25 6.99
CA ALA A 257 -27.27 -1.92 6.38
C ALA A 257 -27.63 -1.95 4.87
N ILE A 258 -27.20 -2.97 4.12
CA ILE A 258 -27.51 -3.10 2.68
C ILE A 258 -28.99 -3.35 2.43
N SER A 259 -29.71 -4.05 3.31
CA SER A 259 -31.12 -4.39 3.08
C SER A 259 -32.01 -3.16 2.95
N ARG A 260 -31.58 -2.02 3.51
CA ARG A 260 -32.27 -0.73 3.40
C ARG A 260 -32.09 -0.08 2.03
N ASN A 261 -30.90 -0.20 1.44
CA ASN A 261 -30.52 0.55 0.24
C ASN A 261 -30.77 -0.27 -1.04
N HIS A 262 -30.48 -1.57 -0.99
CA HIS A 262 -30.58 -2.48 -2.13
C HIS A 262 -31.21 -3.83 -1.73
N PRO A 263 -32.55 -3.92 -1.62
CA PRO A 263 -33.22 -5.13 -1.18
C PRO A 263 -33.01 -6.32 -2.13
N SER A 264 -32.87 -6.08 -3.44
CA SER A 264 -32.57 -7.11 -4.44
C SER A 264 -31.14 -7.67 -4.34
N LEU A 265 -30.17 -6.82 -3.99
CA LEU A 265 -28.79 -7.24 -3.76
C LEU A 265 -28.69 -8.05 -2.48
N TYR A 266 -29.35 -7.59 -1.41
CA TYR A 266 -29.38 -8.28 -0.13
C TYR A 266 -30.00 -9.69 -0.24
N SER A 267 -31.11 -9.87 -0.97
CA SER A 267 -31.71 -11.19 -1.17
C SER A 267 -30.79 -12.15 -1.94
N THR A 268 -30.04 -11.62 -2.90
CA THR A 268 -29.05 -12.40 -3.67
C THR A 268 -27.87 -12.83 -2.79
N ILE A 269 -27.33 -11.91 -1.98
CA ILE A 269 -26.22 -12.21 -1.05
C ILE A 269 -26.67 -13.21 0.02
N SER A 270 -27.86 -13.00 0.61
CA SER A 270 -28.44 -13.87 1.64
C SER A 270 -28.70 -15.29 1.15
N SER A 271 -29.16 -15.44 -0.09
CA SER A 271 -29.38 -16.76 -0.69
C SER A 271 -28.09 -17.48 -1.11
N ARG A 272 -27.05 -16.75 -1.52
CA ARG A 272 -25.80 -17.33 -2.06
C ARG A 272 -24.70 -17.53 -1.01
N TYR A 273 -24.68 -16.68 0.03
CA TYR A 273 -23.63 -16.62 1.05
C TYR A 273 -24.23 -16.41 2.46
N PRO A 274 -24.95 -17.40 3.01
CA PRO A 274 -25.59 -17.26 4.33
C PRO A 274 -24.59 -16.96 5.46
N ASP A 275 -23.37 -17.51 5.38
CA ASP A 275 -22.28 -17.29 6.35
C ASP A 275 -21.75 -15.84 6.36
N VAL A 276 -22.02 -15.08 5.29
CA VAL A 276 -21.67 -13.65 5.22
C VAL A 276 -22.69 -12.81 5.99
N VAL A 277 -23.96 -13.22 6.00
CA VAL A 277 -25.09 -12.50 6.61
C VAL A 277 -25.20 -12.73 8.12
N SER A 278 -24.67 -13.83 8.65
CA SER A 278 -24.34 -13.89 10.08
C SER A 278 -23.18 -12.92 10.32
N GLY A 279 -23.49 -11.70 10.75
CA GLY A 279 -22.51 -10.67 11.12
C GLY A 279 -21.53 -11.19 12.19
N ILE A 280 -20.44 -10.46 12.41
CA ILE A 280 -19.49 -10.81 13.47
C ILE A 280 -20.12 -10.41 14.81
N GLU A 281 -20.44 -11.38 15.67
CA GLU A 281 -20.81 -11.10 17.06
C GLU A 281 -19.58 -10.53 17.80
N ARG A 282 -19.69 -9.30 18.29
CA ARG A 282 -18.67 -8.63 19.12
C ARG A 282 -18.95 -8.78 20.60
#